data_AF-A0AAV7ZM39-F1
#
_entry.id   AF-A0AAV7ZM39-F1
#
_cell.length_a   1.000
_cell.length_b   1.000
_cell.length_c   1.000
_cell.angle_alpha   90.00
_cell.angle_beta   90.00
_cell.angle_gamma   90.00
#
_symmetry.space_group_name_H-M   'P 1'
#
loop_
_entity.id
_entity.type
_entity.pdbx_description
1 polymer ?
#
loop_
_entity_poly.entity_id
_entity_poly.type
_entity_poly.pdbx_seq_one_letter_code
_entity_poly.pdbx_strand_id
1 'polypeptide(L)'
;MAITVKQTILFTLQISIVFLSLFYALKFQYDAKVSRNYLVLSGGSTVEHNSYLTQMAVGDLYRAEGYYFDVTKQQLNVSYLNAYDSMFFYSHNYDYNKKHAMELLEGFLKQPPQPHSQGETFRDDENWKGGGLVIAAVDALVEGSQGFLGELFEDPKSTFLPCTSGKLIENKEMKLGNIFKKHPLFEGLKSFDGGKKSYHLDLKANRNAKVLAEWEDKTPFAIEGIFNGRKIIVLNIYPLSSNEDQDFWNEDSDGFLLMANALKYVSREKKNDNPKSFFEKILKDTNKILQPYYQLADILYAQLQAYFSNIHF
;
A
#
# COMPACT_ATOMS: atom_id res chain seq x y z
N MET A 1 31.35 -24.15 44.51
CA MET A 1 31.84 -24.20 43.11
C MET A 1 30.71 -24.45 42.11
N ALA A 2 29.94 -25.56 42.19
CA ALA A 2 28.86 -25.85 41.23
C ALA A 2 27.67 -24.87 41.24
N ILE A 3 27.32 -24.31 42.40
CA ILE A 3 26.19 -23.36 42.54
C ILE A 3 26.49 -22.02 41.83
N THR A 4 27.72 -21.53 41.94
CA THR A 4 28.16 -20.25 41.36
C THR A 4 28.26 -20.29 39.84
N VAL A 5 28.74 -21.41 39.28
CA VAL A 5 28.79 -21.64 37.83
C VAL A 5 27.37 -21.68 37.25
N LYS A 6 26.45 -22.38 37.92
CA LYS A 6 25.03 -22.45 37.51
C LYS A 6 24.36 -21.09 37.50
N GLN A 7 24.60 -20.25 38.51
CA GLN A 7 24.05 -18.89 38.58
C GLN A 7 24.62 -17.98 37.48
N THR A 8 25.90 -18.10 37.16
CA THR A 8 26.55 -17.32 36.10
C THR A 8 26.00 -17.68 34.71
N ILE A 9 25.78 -18.97 34.44
CA ILE A 9 25.19 -19.44 33.18
C ILE A 9 23.74 -18.95 33.04
N LEU A 10 22.94 -19.06 34.10
CA LEU A 10 21.54 -18.58 34.11
C LEU A 10 21.46 -17.07 33.85
N PHE A 11 22.34 -16.29 34.46
CA PHE A 11 22.38 -14.84 34.27
C PHE A 11 22.77 -14.46 32.82
N THR A 12 23.77 -15.13 32.25
CA THR A 12 24.21 -14.92 30.85
C THR A 12 23.10 -15.27 29.86
N LEU A 13 22.35 -16.35 30.12
CA LEU A 13 21.21 -16.76 29.31
C LEU A 13 20.07 -15.73 29.37
N GLN A 14 19.77 -15.21 30.57
CA GLN A 14 18.74 -14.19 30.76
C GLN A 14 19.08 -12.90 30.00
N ILE A 15 20.33 -12.44 30.07
CA ILE A 15 20.80 -11.29 29.30
C ILE A 15 20.63 -11.54 27.79
N SER A 16 21.07 -12.71 27.31
CA SER A 16 20.98 -13.06 25.89
C SER A 16 19.53 -13.09 25.37
N ILE A 17 18.59 -13.59 26.17
CA ILE A 17 17.15 -13.60 25.83
C ILE A 17 16.58 -12.17 25.75
N VAL A 18 16.99 -11.29 26.67
CA VAL A 18 16.56 -9.88 26.66
C VAL A 18 17.08 -9.16 25.41
N PHE A 19 18.36 -9.35 25.06
CA PHE A 19 18.93 -8.78 23.83
C PHE A 19 18.25 -9.31 22.57
N LEU A 20 17.95 -10.61 22.50
CA LEU A 20 17.27 -11.21 21.36
C LEU A 20 15.84 -10.66 21.21
N SER A 21 15.10 -10.58 22.32
CA SER A 21 13.73 -10.05 22.36
C SER A 21 13.68 -8.57 21.95
N LEU A 22 14.65 -7.78 22.42
CA LEU A 22 14.80 -6.38 22.06
C LEU A 22 15.15 -6.22 20.57
N PHE A 23 16.06 -7.05 20.05
CA PHE A 23 16.38 -7.05 18.61
C PHE A 23 15.16 -7.36 17.75
N TYR A 24 14.37 -8.37 18.10
CA TYR A 24 13.14 -8.70 17.38
C TYR A 24 12.07 -7.60 17.49
N ALA A 25 11.90 -6.98 18.67
CA ALA A 25 10.98 -5.87 18.85
C ALA A 25 11.40 -4.63 18.03
N LEU A 26 12.70 -4.33 17.98
CA LEU A 26 13.24 -3.23 17.18
C LEU A 26 13.15 -3.51 15.69
N LYS A 27 13.39 -4.75 15.24
CA LYS A 27 13.17 -5.16 13.86
C LYS A 27 11.70 -5.03 13.47
N PHE A 28 10.78 -5.51 14.31
CA PHE A 28 9.35 -5.38 14.07
C PHE A 28 8.89 -3.92 14.04
N GLN A 29 9.40 -3.07 14.93
CA GLN A 29 9.13 -1.62 14.90
C GLN A 29 9.76 -0.92 13.68
N TYR A 30 10.93 -1.36 13.22
CA TYR A 30 11.55 -0.87 12.00
C TYR A 30 10.70 -1.23 10.78
N ASP A 31 10.34 -2.50 10.64
CA ASP A 31 9.52 -3.00 9.54
C ASP A 31 8.14 -2.29 9.53
N ALA A 32 7.50 -2.12 10.70
CA ALA A 32 6.22 -1.43 10.84
C ALA A 32 6.26 0.09 10.62
N LYS A 33 7.44 0.73 10.67
CA LYS A 33 7.59 2.18 10.44
C LYS A 33 8.01 2.48 9.00
N VAL A 34 8.73 1.55 8.38
CA VAL A 34 9.07 1.59 6.95
C VAL A 34 7.88 1.14 6.10
N SER A 35 6.99 0.27 6.60
CA SER A 35 5.83 -0.26 5.87
C SER A 35 4.88 0.85 5.40
N ARG A 36 4.58 0.86 4.09
CA ARG A 36 3.51 1.70 3.55
C ARG A 36 2.15 1.07 3.90
N ASN A 37 1.18 1.92 4.23
CA ASN A 37 -0.19 1.52 4.54
C ASN A 37 -1.04 1.65 3.27
N TYR A 38 -1.57 0.52 2.80
CA TYR A 38 -2.47 0.48 1.66
C TYR A 38 -3.88 0.10 2.13
N LEU A 39 -4.88 0.71 1.51
CA LEU A 39 -6.27 0.34 1.72
C LEU A 39 -6.84 -0.22 0.43
N VAL A 40 -7.44 -1.39 0.48
CA VAL A 40 -8.26 -1.89 -0.63
C VAL A 40 -9.72 -1.68 -0.26
N LEU A 41 -10.41 -0.86 -1.04
CA LEU A 41 -11.83 -0.63 -0.92
C LEU A 41 -12.54 -1.50 -1.96
N SER A 42 -13.35 -2.45 -1.50
CA SER A 42 -14.21 -3.28 -2.33
C SER A 42 -15.69 -3.10 -1.96
N GLY A 43 -16.51 -2.75 -2.94
CA GLY A 43 -17.96 -2.90 -2.84
C GLY A 43 -18.32 -4.33 -3.25
N GLY A 44 -18.89 -5.15 -2.35
CA GLY A 44 -19.33 -6.51 -2.68
C GLY A 44 -19.83 -7.32 -1.46
N SER A 45 -20.93 -8.05 -1.63
CA SER A 45 -21.63 -8.76 -0.56
C SER A 45 -21.06 -10.16 -0.26
N THR A 46 -20.40 -10.82 -1.21
CA THR A 46 -19.90 -12.19 -1.03
C THR A 46 -18.51 -12.19 -0.37
N VAL A 47 -18.31 -13.07 0.60
CA VAL A 47 -17.04 -13.25 1.34
C VAL A 47 -15.96 -13.84 0.43
N GLU A 48 -16.36 -14.59 -0.60
CA GLU A 48 -15.47 -15.32 -1.51
C GLU A 48 -14.74 -14.42 -2.52
N HIS A 49 -15.42 -13.44 -3.12
CA HIS A 49 -14.74 -12.47 -4.01
C HIS A 49 -13.76 -11.55 -3.24
N ASN A 50 -14.06 -11.26 -1.97
CA ASN A 50 -13.26 -10.35 -1.15
C ASN A 50 -12.02 -11.03 -0.56
N SER A 51 -12.09 -12.31 -0.18
CA SER A 51 -10.93 -13.04 0.35
C SER A 51 -9.86 -13.26 -0.71
N TYR A 52 -10.25 -13.38 -1.98
CA TYR A 52 -9.31 -13.60 -3.08
C TYR A 52 -8.72 -12.30 -3.63
N LEU A 53 -9.50 -11.22 -3.73
CA LEU A 53 -8.97 -9.87 -4.01
C LEU A 53 -7.99 -9.39 -2.92
N THR A 54 -8.24 -9.77 -1.67
CA THR A 54 -7.28 -9.57 -0.56
C THR A 54 -6.04 -10.43 -0.75
N GLN A 55 -6.16 -11.68 -1.20
CA GLN A 55 -4.97 -12.50 -1.52
C GLN A 55 -4.20 -11.99 -2.75
N MET A 56 -4.88 -11.39 -3.73
CA MET A 56 -4.31 -10.85 -4.96
C MET A 56 -3.63 -9.49 -4.78
N ALA A 57 -4.22 -8.58 -4.01
CA ALA A 57 -3.61 -7.28 -3.71
C ALA A 57 -2.47 -7.38 -2.68
N VAL A 58 -2.41 -8.48 -1.92
CA VAL A 58 -1.57 -8.56 -0.71
C VAL A 58 -0.58 -9.72 -0.75
N GLY A 59 -0.91 -10.89 -1.30
CA GLY A 59 -0.16 -12.13 -1.14
C GLY A 59 1.24 -12.13 -1.77
N ASP A 60 1.39 -11.57 -2.97
CA ASP A 60 2.70 -11.47 -3.65
C ASP A 60 3.36 -10.09 -3.49
N LEU A 61 2.56 -9.05 -3.24
CA LEU A 61 3.05 -7.75 -2.74
C LEU A 61 3.73 -7.88 -1.35
N TYR A 62 3.23 -8.78 -0.48
CA TYR A 62 3.78 -9.04 0.86
C TYR A 62 5.22 -9.55 0.84
N ARG A 63 5.57 -10.40 -0.14
CA ARG A 63 6.85 -11.13 -0.13
C ARG A 63 8.05 -10.24 -0.44
N ALA A 64 7.83 -9.08 -1.04
CA ALA A 64 8.92 -8.24 -1.51
C ALA A 64 9.38 -7.18 -0.50
N GLU A 65 8.49 -6.46 0.20
CA GLU A 65 8.90 -5.21 0.88
C GLU A 65 8.14 -4.83 2.18
N GLY A 66 7.40 -5.76 2.84
CA GLY A 66 6.85 -5.52 4.19
C GLY A 66 5.70 -4.49 4.25
N TYR A 67 4.61 -4.75 3.54
CA TYR A 67 3.46 -3.85 3.41
C TYR A 67 2.28 -4.22 4.33
N TYR A 68 1.52 -3.22 4.79
CA TYR A 68 0.30 -3.42 5.59
C TYR A 68 -0.94 -3.08 4.76
N PHE A 69 -1.91 -4.00 4.71
CA PHE A 69 -3.15 -3.84 3.98
C PHE A 69 -4.34 -3.97 4.90
N ASP A 70 -5.26 -3.01 4.82
CA ASP A 70 -6.58 -3.12 5.43
C ASP A 70 -7.61 -3.39 4.33
N VAL A 71 -8.54 -4.29 4.62
CA VAL A 71 -9.72 -4.60 3.80
C VAL A 71 -10.90 -4.54 4.73
N THR A 72 -11.66 -3.45 4.68
CA THR A 72 -12.69 -3.18 5.66
C THR A 72 -14.04 -2.89 5.02
N LYS A 73 -15.07 -3.53 5.58
CA LYS A 73 -16.49 -3.24 5.35
C LYS A 73 -17.07 -2.28 6.39
N GLN A 74 -16.26 -1.79 7.33
CA GLN A 74 -16.72 -0.92 8.41
C GLN A 74 -17.12 0.46 7.88
N GLN A 75 -17.91 1.19 8.66
CA GLN A 75 -18.17 2.62 8.43
C GLN A 75 -16.85 3.37 8.52
N LEU A 76 -16.21 3.55 7.37
CA LEU A 76 -15.04 4.38 7.26
C LEU A 76 -15.46 5.83 7.39
N ASN A 77 -14.53 6.67 7.82
CA ASN A 77 -14.67 8.12 7.70
C ASN A 77 -13.44 8.65 6.95
N VAL A 78 -13.53 9.89 6.47
CA VAL A 78 -12.45 10.49 5.66
C VAL A 78 -11.13 10.59 6.45
N SER A 79 -11.19 10.78 7.77
CA SER A 79 -10.00 10.80 8.63
C SER A 79 -9.27 9.46 8.63
N TYR A 80 -10.01 8.34 8.58
CA TYR A 80 -9.45 7.00 8.46
C TYR A 80 -8.76 6.80 7.11
N LEU A 81 -9.39 7.25 6.01
CA LEU A 81 -8.81 7.17 4.67
C LEU A 81 -7.50 7.97 4.54
N ASN A 82 -7.40 9.10 5.24
CA ASN A 82 -6.18 9.93 5.24
C ASN A 82 -4.98 9.29 5.97
N ALA A 83 -5.18 8.20 6.72
CA ALA A 83 -4.09 7.44 7.36
C ALA A 83 -3.35 6.51 6.38
N TYR A 84 -3.90 6.29 5.18
CA TYR A 84 -3.30 5.42 4.17
C TYR A 84 -2.41 6.21 3.20
N ASP A 85 -1.33 5.56 2.78
CA ASP A 85 -0.39 6.11 1.79
C ASP A 85 -0.99 6.09 0.39
N SER A 86 -1.81 5.08 0.10
CA SER A 86 -2.56 4.98 -1.15
C SER A 86 -3.72 4.00 -1.00
N MET A 87 -4.70 4.13 -1.89
CA MET A 87 -5.87 3.27 -1.90
C MET A 87 -6.05 2.62 -3.26
N PHE A 88 -6.45 1.36 -3.27
CA PHE A 88 -6.93 0.67 -4.46
C PHE A 88 -8.45 0.57 -4.35
N PHE A 89 -9.15 1.13 -5.33
CA PHE A 89 -10.60 1.11 -5.40
C PHE A 89 -11.06 0.21 -6.53
N TYR A 90 -11.94 -0.71 -6.17
CA TYR A 90 -12.69 -1.56 -7.08
C TYR A 90 -14.08 -1.76 -6.50
N SER A 91 -15.09 -1.94 -7.34
CA SER A 91 -16.44 -2.28 -6.89
C SER A 91 -16.92 -3.41 -7.78
N HIS A 92 -17.49 -4.46 -7.21
CA HIS A 92 -18.24 -5.44 -7.97
C HIS A 92 -19.68 -5.36 -7.48
N ASN A 93 -20.62 -5.11 -8.40
CA ASN A 93 -22.07 -5.29 -8.28
C ASN A 93 -22.65 -5.25 -6.83
N TYR A 94 -23.46 -4.25 -6.46
CA TYR A 94 -24.58 -4.29 -5.47
C TYR A 94 -24.80 -2.97 -4.70
N ASP A 95 -26.09 -2.63 -4.54
CA ASP A 95 -26.68 -1.42 -3.95
C ASP A 95 -26.27 -1.06 -2.51
N TYR A 96 -25.81 -2.03 -1.70
CA TYR A 96 -25.93 -1.88 -0.25
C TYR A 96 -24.97 -0.87 0.40
N ASN A 97 -23.98 -0.34 -0.32
CA ASN A 97 -23.10 0.71 0.21
C ASN A 97 -22.65 1.73 -0.84
N LYS A 98 -23.34 1.82 -1.99
CA LYS A 98 -22.95 2.73 -3.08
C LYS A 98 -22.79 4.16 -2.59
N LYS A 99 -23.88 4.71 -2.06
CA LYS A 99 -23.89 6.06 -1.50
C LYS A 99 -22.79 6.33 -0.46
N HIS A 100 -22.50 5.38 0.42
CA HIS A 100 -21.52 5.60 1.49
C HIS A 100 -20.07 5.59 0.97
N ALA A 101 -19.69 4.61 0.15
CA ALA A 101 -18.35 4.60 -0.44
C ALA A 101 -18.14 5.79 -1.40
N MET A 102 -19.22 6.25 -2.03
CA MET A 102 -19.25 7.48 -2.81
C MET A 102 -18.99 8.73 -1.97
N GLU A 103 -19.75 8.94 -0.89
CA GLU A 103 -19.53 10.05 0.04
C GLU A 103 -18.12 10.04 0.64
N LEU A 104 -17.57 8.84 0.88
CA LEU A 104 -16.21 8.66 1.38
C LEU A 104 -15.14 9.03 0.35
N LEU A 105 -15.27 8.54 -0.88
CA LEU A 105 -14.33 8.84 -1.96
C LEU A 105 -14.38 10.33 -2.31
N GLU A 106 -15.58 10.89 -2.40
CA GLU A 106 -15.78 12.31 -2.65
C GLU A 106 -15.16 13.16 -1.53
N GLY A 107 -15.41 12.79 -0.26
CA GLY A 107 -14.81 13.45 0.89
C GLY A 107 -13.28 13.36 0.89
N PHE A 108 -12.73 12.20 0.55
CA PHE A 108 -11.29 11.99 0.43
C PHE A 108 -10.65 12.84 -0.66
N LEU A 109 -11.25 12.90 -1.85
CA LEU A 109 -10.76 13.66 -2.98
C LEU A 109 -10.94 15.18 -2.78
N LYS A 110 -12.07 15.62 -2.21
CA LYS A 110 -12.34 17.04 -1.94
C LYS A 110 -11.44 17.61 -0.85
N GLN A 111 -11.02 16.81 0.13
CA GLN A 111 -10.13 17.29 1.18
C GLN A 111 -8.68 17.31 0.68
N PRO A 112 -7.99 18.47 0.78
CA PRO A 112 -6.57 18.51 0.53
C PRO A 112 -5.87 17.55 1.51
N PRO A 113 -4.83 16.85 1.05
CA PRO A 113 -4.17 15.87 1.88
C PRO A 113 -3.63 16.46 3.19
N GLN A 114 -4.09 15.90 4.32
CA GLN A 114 -3.71 16.36 5.65
C GLN A 114 -2.33 15.80 6.05
N PRO A 115 -1.40 16.60 6.58
CA PRO A 115 -0.12 16.09 7.07
C PRO A 115 -0.34 15.10 8.22
N HIS A 116 0.52 14.08 8.30
CA HIS A 116 0.44 13.04 9.33
C HIS A 116 0.82 13.54 10.74
N SER A 117 1.19 14.83 10.87
CA SER A 117 1.50 15.50 12.13
C SER A 117 1.10 16.99 12.09
N GLN A 118 0.60 17.51 13.21
CA GLN A 118 0.39 18.95 13.41
C GLN A 118 1.73 19.68 13.27
N GLY A 119 1.93 20.44 12.19
CA GLY A 119 3.10 21.31 12.05
C GLY A 119 3.75 21.38 10.66
N GLU A 120 3.29 20.62 9.67
CA GLU A 120 3.84 20.75 8.31
C GLU A 120 3.07 21.78 7.48
N THR A 121 3.74 22.85 7.07
CA THR A 121 3.20 23.86 6.16
C THR A 121 3.33 23.45 4.69
N PHE A 122 2.36 23.87 3.88
CA PHE A 122 2.26 23.62 2.44
C PHE A 122 3.16 24.59 1.64
N ARG A 123 3.77 24.09 0.56
CA ARG A 123 4.14 24.90 -0.61
C ARG A 123 3.58 24.19 -1.83
N ASP A 124 3.00 24.98 -2.73
CA ASP A 124 2.09 24.54 -3.77
C ASP A 124 2.69 23.73 -4.91
N ASP A 125 4.01 23.58 -5.00
CA ASP A 125 4.63 22.86 -6.10
C ASP A 125 5.77 21.96 -5.59
N GLU A 126 5.85 20.73 -6.13
CA GLU A 126 6.96 19.77 -6.08
C GLU A 126 7.07 18.75 -4.94
N ASN A 127 6.39 18.88 -3.80
CA ASN A 127 6.48 17.86 -2.73
C ASN A 127 5.11 17.28 -2.36
N TRP A 128 4.79 16.17 -3.00
CA TRP A 128 3.58 15.38 -2.84
C TRP A 128 3.44 14.82 -1.41
N LYS A 129 2.39 15.24 -0.69
CA LYS A 129 2.13 14.85 0.71
C LYS A 129 0.80 14.16 0.94
N GLY A 130 0.10 13.66 -0.08
CA GLY A 130 -1.26 13.08 0.03
C GLY A 130 -1.37 11.61 -0.31
N GLY A 131 -2.31 10.87 0.29
CA GLY A 131 -2.61 9.52 -0.17
C GLY A 131 -3.21 9.58 -1.57
N GLY A 132 -2.73 8.76 -2.51
CA GLY A 132 -3.27 8.70 -3.87
C GLY A 132 -4.21 7.52 -4.09
N LEU A 133 -4.80 7.45 -5.29
CA LEU A 133 -5.87 6.50 -5.60
C LEU A 133 -5.55 5.72 -6.88
N VAL A 134 -5.70 4.41 -6.83
CA VAL A 134 -5.78 3.54 -8.01
C VAL A 134 -7.23 3.11 -8.17
N ILE A 135 -7.75 3.17 -9.39
CA ILE A 135 -9.09 2.72 -9.74
C ILE A 135 -8.96 1.61 -10.78
N ALA A 136 -9.48 0.42 -10.48
CA ALA A 136 -9.79 -0.55 -11.52
C ALA A 136 -11.09 -0.11 -12.21
N ALA A 137 -11.02 0.23 -13.48
CA ALA A 137 -12.09 0.97 -14.16
C ALA A 137 -13.34 0.13 -14.39
N VAL A 138 -13.20 -1.16 -14.70
CA VAL A 138 -14.35 -2.03 -14.93
C VAL A 138 -15.15 -2.11 -13.64
N ASP A 139 -16.48 -2.05 -13.78
CA ASP A 139 -17.50 -1.87 -12.72
C ASP A 139 -17.47 -0.52 -11.97
N ALA A 140 -16.30 0.10 -11.80
CA ALA A 140 -16.21 1.43 -11.21
C ALA A 140 -16.74 2.52 -12.17
N LEU A 141 -16.44 2.43 -13.46
CA LEU A 141 -16.62 3.49 -14.45
C LEU A 141 -17.47 3.07 -15.65
N VAL A 142 -18.14 1.93 -15.60
CA VAL A 142 -19.04 1.51 -16.68
C VAL A 142 -20.21 2.50 -16.82
N GLU A 143 -20.56 2.87 -18.05
CA GLU A 143 -21.71 3.77 -18.31
C GLU A 143 -23.04 3.16 -17.83
N GLY A 144 -23.95 4.01 -17.35
CA GLY A 144 -25.28 3.62 -16.88
C GLY A 144 -25.32 3.21 -15.40
N SER A 145 -26.45 2.64 -14.97
CA SER A 145 -26.73 2.36 -13.55
C SER A 145 -25.81 1.32 -12.90
N GLN A 146 -25.01 0.62 -13.70
CA GLN A 146 -24.03 -0.36 -13.21
C GLN A 146 -22.69 0.28 -12.80
N GLY A 147 -22.41 1.50 -13.26
CA GLY A 147 -21.21 2.25 -12.86
C GLY A 147 -21.30 2.76 -11.45
N PHE A 148 -20.37 2.32 -10.60
CA PHE A 148 -20.32 2.79 -9.22
C PHE A 148 -19.99 4.29 -9.12
N LEU A 149 -18.93 4.71 -9.83
CA LEU A 149 -18.45 6.08 -9.91
C LEU A 149 -19.10 6.87 -11.05
N GLY A 150 -19.59 6.21 -12.11
CA GLY A 150 -20.20 6.86 -13.27
C GLY A 150 -21.26 7.90 -12.88
N GLU A 151 -22.22 7.52 -12.03
CA GLU A 151 -23.32 8.41 -11.59
C GLU A 151 -22.86 9.60 -10.73
N LEU A 152 -21.78 9.49 -9.95
CA LEU A 152 -21.29 10.62 -9.15
C LEU A 152 -20.53 11.64 -9.98
N PHE A 153 -20.12 11.26 -11.18
CA PHE A 153 -19.25 12.06 -12.03
C PHE A 153 -19.85 12.40 -13.41
N GLU A 154 -21.12 12.05 -13.64
CA GLU A 154 -21.90 12.48 -14.81
C GLU A 154 -22.27 13.97 -14.77
N ASP A 155 -22.07 14.68 -13.65
CA ASP A 155 -22.06 16.15 -13.66
C ASP A 155 -20.82 16.60 -14.43
N PRO A 156 -20.95 17.27 -15.60
CA PRO A 156 -19.82 17.77 -16.39
C PRO A 156 -18.90 18.74 -15.61
N LYS A 157 -19.34 19.24 -14.45
CA LYS A 157 -18.58 20.10 -13.54
C LYS A 157 -17.81 19.32 -12.46
N SER A 158 -18.08 18.04 -12.28
CA SER A 158 -17.43 17.18 -11.28
C SER A 158 -16.12 16.60 -11.85
N THR A 159 -15.10 17.45 -11.96
CA THR A 159 -13.81 17.16 -12.61
C THR A 159 -12.86 16.27 -11.79
N PHE A 160 -13.39 15.36 -10.97
CA PHE A 160 -12.60 14.62 -9.96
C PHE A 160 -11.81 13.46 -10.57
N LEU A 161 -12.34 12.85 -11.63
CA LEU A 161 -11.71 11.71 -12.29
C LEU A 161 -10.86 12.14 -13.49
N PRO A 162 -9.79 11.39 -13.80
CA PRO A 162 -8.96 11.66 -14.96
C PRO A 162 -9.62 11.25 -16.28
N CYS A 163 -10.78 10.60 -16.25
CA CYS A 163 -11.49 10.15 -17.45
C CYS A 163 -13.00 10.18 -17.29
N THR A 164 -13.71 10.00 -18.40
CA THR A 164 -15.15 9.74 -18.45
C THR A 164 -15.48 8.34 -17.93
N SER A 165 -16.76 8.06 -17.72
CA SER A 165 -17.27 6.68 -17.82
C SER A 165 -17.15 6.17 -19.26
N GLY A 166 -17.27 4.85 -19.45
CA GLY A 166 -17.23 4.24 -20.79
C GLY A 166 -18.08 2.99 -20.90
N LYS A 167 -18.41 2.61 -22.13
CA LYS A 167 -19.10 1.35 -22.43
C LYS A 167 -18.17 0.17 -22.23
N LEU A 168 -18.70 -0.92 -21.69
CA LEU A 168 -17.96 -2.18 -21.56
C LEU A 168 -17.62 -2.76 -22.94
N ILE A 169 -16.35 -3.09 -23.11
CA ILE A 169 -15.78 -3.83 -24.23
C ILE A 169 -15.30 -5.16 -23.67
N GLU A 170 -15.70 -6.24 -24.33
CA GLU A 170 -15.48 -7.61 -23.85
C GLU A 170 -15.53 -8.65 -24.98
N ASN A 171 -15.27 -9.91 -24.64
CA ASN A 171 -15.34 -11.09 -25.52
C ASN A 171 -14.32 -11.08 -26.67
N LYS A 172 -13.17 -10.44 -26.46
CA LYS A 172 -12.02 -10.50 -27.35
C LYS A 172 -10.76 -10.44 -26.52
N GLU A 173 -9.85 -11.39 -26.72
CA GLU A 173 -8.52 -11.34 -26.10
C GLU A 173 -7.77 -10.12 -26.60
N MET A 174 -7.24 -9.34 -25.66
CA MET A 174 -6.48 -8.12 -25.89
C MET A 174 -5.28 -8.10 -24.96
N LYS A 175 -4.21 -7.49 -25.43
CA LYS A 175 -3.00 -7.26 -24.65
C LYS A 175 -2.77 -5.78 -24.42
N LEU A 176 -1.87 -5.47 -23.49
CA LEU A 176 -1.31 -4.14 -23.40
C LEU A 176 -0.66 -3.80 -24.74
N GLY A 177 -1.12 -2.70 -25.33
CA GLY A 177 -0.62 -2.17 -26.58
C GLY A 177 0.50 -1.15 -26.34
N ASN A 178 0.34 0.04 -26.89
CA ASN A 178 1.39 1.07 -26.87
C ASN A 178 1.53 1.69 -25.48
N ILE A 179 2.77 1.82 -25.00
CA ILE A 179 3.15 2.65 -23.85
C ILE A 179 3.74 3.96 -24.39
N PHE A 180 3.13 5.10 -24.05
CA PHE A 180 3.48 6.38 -24.66
C PHE A 180 4.71 7.06 -24.07
N LYS A 181 5.07 6.75 -22.82
CA LYS A 181 6.23 7.32 -22.16
C LYS A 181 6.77 6.37 -21.09
N LYS A 182 8.09 6.40 -20.87
CA LYS A 182 8.70 5.76 -19.70
C LYS A 182 8.04 6.30 -18.42
N HIS A 183 7.38 5.43 -17.68
CA HIS A 183 6.59 5.78 -16.50
C HIS A 183 6.79 4.71 -15.41
N PRO A 184 6.89 5.09 -14.11
CA PRO A 184 7.07 4.12 -13.01
C PRO A 184 6.00 3.03 -12.96
N LEU A 185 4.79 3.32 -13.45
CA LEU A 185 3.70 2.34 -13.59
C LEU A 185 4.13 1.06 -14.35
N PHE A 186 5.00 1.21 -15.35
CA PHE A 186 5.40 0.11 -16.23
C PHE A 186 6.83 -0.37 -15.95
N GLU A 187 7.40 -0.02 -14.81
CA GLU A 187 8.76 -0.46 -14.44
C GLU A 187 8.81 -1.98 -14.26
N GLY A 188 9.69 -2.64 -15.01
CA GLY A 188 9.84 -4.11 -14.97
C GLY A 188 8.74 -4.90 -15.67
N LEU A 189 7.69 -4.24 -16.17
CA LEU A 189 6.60 -4.88 -16.90
C LEU A 189 7.11 -5.41 -18.25
N LYS A 190 6.92 -6.70 -18.51
CA LYS A 190 7.24 -7.36 -19.78
C LYS A 190 5.99 -7.53 -20.65
N SER A 191 4.88 -7.91 -20.04
CA SER A 191 3.61 -8.15 -20.74
C SER A 191 2.41 -8.07 -19.81
N PHE A 192 1.27 -7.67 -20.36
CA PHE A 192 -0.03 -7.83 -19.72
C PHE A 192 -1.01 -8.39 -20.75
N ASP A 193 -1.72 -9.43 -20.37
CA ASP A 193 -2.69 -10.14 -21.22
C ASP A 193 -4.04 -10.14 -20.52
N GLY A 194 -5.04 -9.48 -21.11
CA GLY A 194 -6.37 -9.30 -20.55
C GLY A 194 -7.23 -10.57 -20.55
N GLY A 195 -6.74 -11.68 -21.14
CA GLY A 195 -7.45 -12.94 -21.22
C GLY A 195 -8.63 -12.91 -22.19
N LYS A 196 -9.36 -14.02 -22.30
CA LYS A 196 -10.39 -14.20 -23.35
C LYS A 196 -11.47 -13.13 -23.36
N LYS A 197 -11.83 -12.62 -22.17
CA LYS A 197 -12.83 -11.56 -22.03
C LYS A 197 -12.23 -10.18 -22.18
N SER A 198 -11.01 -9.97 -21.67
CA SER A 198 -10.32 -8.67 -21.62
C SER A 198 -11.28 -7.53 -21.31
N TYR A 199 -11.99 -7.61 -20.17
CA TYR A 199 -12.91 -6.56 -19.78
C TYR A 199 -12.19 -5.21 -19.66
N HIS A 200 -12.63 -4.23 -20.43
CA HIS A 200 -12.18 -2.85 -20.39
C HIS A 200 -13.28 -1.92 -20.91
N LEU A 201 -13.09 -0.61 -20.79
CA LEU A 201 -14.11 0.38 -21.12
C LEU A 201 -13.64 1.31 -22.26
N ASP A 202 -14.56 1.83 -23.07
CA ASP A 202 -14.28 2.93 -24.02
C ASP A 202 -14.11 4.28 -23.29
N LEU A 203 -13.02 4.40 -22.51
CA LEU A 203 -12.75 5.60 -21.71
C LEU A 203 -12.19 6.74 -22.55
N LYS A 204 -12.47 7.99 -22.13
CA LYS A 204 -11.80 9.18 -22.67
C LYS A 204 -11.12 9.94 -21.54
N ALA A 205 -9.86 10.30 -21.75
CA ALA A 205 -9.14 11.14 -20.79
C ALA A 205 -9.74 12.56 -20.76
N ASN A 206 -9.89 13.11 -19.56
CA ASN A 206 -10.28 14.50 -19.34
C ASN A 206 -9.11 15.45 -19.68
N ARG A 207 -9.40 16.75 -19.89
CA ARG A 207 -8.44 17.74 -20.42
C ARG A 207 -7.09 17.85 -19.68
N ASN A 208 -7.06 17.52 -18.38
CA ASN A 208 -5.85 17.60 -17.55
C ASN A 208 -5.24 16.23 -17.21
N ALA A 209 -5.78 15.16 -17.80
CA ALA A 209 -5.29 13.81 -17.63
C ALA A 209 -4.39 13.38 -18.78
N LYS A 210 -3.58 12.36 -18.55
CA LYS A 210 -2.63 11.81 -19.51
C LYS A 210 -2.90 10.33 -19.70
N VAL A 211 -3.13 9.93 -20.94
CA VAL A 211 -3.10 8.51 -21.31
C VAL A 211 -1.64 8.06 -21.26
N LEU A 212 -1.35 7.05 -20.44
CA LEU A 212 0.00 6.51 -20.26
C LEU A 212 0.24 5.31 -21.18
N ALA A 213 -0.79 4.54 -21.47
CA ALA A 213 -0.78 3.42 -22.40
C ALA A 213 -2.16 3.15 -22.98
N GLU A 214 -2.21 2.34 -24.04
CA GLU A 214 -3.41 1.87 -24.72
C GLU A 214 -3.48 0.34 -24.75
N TRP A 215 -4.69 -0.19 -24.86
CA TRP A 215 -4.93 -1.55 -25.33
C TRP A 215 -4.55 -1.66 -26.81
N GLU A 216 -4.44 -2.89 -27.32
CA GLU A 216 -4.14 -3.14 -28.74
C GLU A 216 -5.13 -2.45 -29.70
N ASP A 217 -6.38 -2.28 -29.28
CA ASP A 217 -7.44 -1.63 -30.06
C ASP A 217 -7.48 -0.09 -29.94
N LYS A 218 -6.47 0.51 -29.31
CA LYS A 218 -6.32 1.97 -29.09
C LYS A 218 -7.25 2.57 -28.04
N THR A 219 -8.02 1.77 -27.32
CA THR A 219 -8.70 2.27 -26.13
C THR A 219 -7.67 2.55 -25.02
N PRO A 220 -7.86 3.55 -24.16
CA PRO A 220 -6.91 3.83 -23.07
C PRO A 220 -6.76 2.64 -22.12
N PHE A 221 -5.53 2.23 -21.85
CA PHE A 221 -5.23 1.17 -20.87
C PHE A 221 -4.98 1.75 -19.48
N ALA A 222 -4.22 2.84 -19.41
CA ALA A 222 -3.90 3.52 -18.16
C ALA A 222 -4.00 5.02 -18.34
N ILE A 223 -4.66 5.69 -17.41
CA ILE A 223 -4.83 7.15 -17.41
C ILE A 223 -4.37 7.71 -16.07
N GLU A 224 -3.50 8.71 -16.13
CA GLU A 224 -3.05 9.50 -15.00
C GLU A 224 -3.82 10.81 -14.88
N GLY A 225 -4.18 11.19 -13.67
CA GLY A 225 -4.52 12.57 -13.34
C GLY A 225 -4.06 12.99 -11.96
N ILE A 226 -4.24 14.28 -11.69
CA ILE A 226 -3.99 14.90 -10.39
C ILE A 226 -5.23 15.70 -10.02
N PHE A 227 -5.76 15.48 -8.82
CA PHE A 227 -6.91 16.20 -8.30
C PHE A 227 -6.65 16.66 -6.86
N ASN A 228 -6.76 17.96 -6.56
CA ASN A 228 -6.46 18.51 -5.22
C ASN A 228 -5.10 18.08 -4.65
N GLY A 229 -4.08 18.04 -5.51
CA GLY A 229 -2.79 17.49 -5.13
C GLY A 229 -2.88 16.03 -4.74
N ARG A 230 -3.79 15.26 -5.37
CA ARG A 230 -3.91 13.80 -5.31
C ARG A 230 -3.67 13.10 -6.68
N LYS A 231 -2.61 12.30 -6.87
CA LYS A 231 -2.36 11.39 -7.98
C LYS A 231 -3.44 10.32 -8.02
N ILE A 232 -4.00 10.15 -9.21
CA ILE A 232 -5.00 9.14 -9.51
C ILE A 232 -4.50 8.36 -10.73
N ILE A 233 -4.48 7.04 -10.61
CA ILE A 233 -4.26 6.13 -11.75
C ILE A 233 -5.56 5.37 -11.98
N VAL A 234 -6.11 5.47 -13.18
CA VAL A 234 -7.17 4.59 -13.65
C VAL A 234 -6.52 3.50 -14.49
N LEU A 235 -6.67 2.25 -14.06
CA LEU A 235 -6.32 1.06 -14.84
C LEU A 235 -7.60 0.57 -15.50
N ASN A 236 -7.64 0.60 -16.82
CA ASN A 236 -8.81 0.19 -17.59
C ASN A 236 -8.89 -1.33 -17.75
N ILE A 237 -8.94 -2.01 -16.61
CA ILE A 237 -8.92 -3.46 -16.48
C ILE A 237 -10.00 -3.90 -15.50
N TYR A 238 -10.42 -5.15 -15.62
CA TYR A 238 -11.06 -5.87 -14.52
C TYR A 238 -9.98 -6.52 -13.65
N PRO A 239 -10.02 -6.38 -12.31
CA PRO A 239 -8.87 -6.71 -11.48
C PRO A 239 -8.70 -8.20 -11.17
N LEU A 240 -9.70 -9.05 -11.42
CA LEU A 240 -9.60 -10.50 -11.22
C LEU A 240 -8.80 -11.16 -12.35
N SER A 241 -8.00 -12.17 -12.01
CA SER A 241 -7.10 -12.90 -12.93
C SER A 241 -7.64 -14.27 -13.32
N SER A 242 -6.91 -14.98 -14.18
CA SER A 242 -7.19 -16.36 -14.57
C SER A 242 -7.12 -17.38 -13.43
N ASN A 243 -6.52 -17.03 -12.28
CA ASN A 243 -6.62 -17.84 -11.06
C ASN A 243 -8.06 -17.95 -10.54
N GLU A 244 -8.84 -16.89 -10.75
CA GLU A 244 -10.23 -16.80 -10.29
C GLU A 244 -11.21 -17.28 -11.35
N ASP A 245 -11.02 -16.82 -12.58
CA ASP A 245 -11.76 -17.29 -13.73
C ASP A 245 -10.85 -17.24 -14.95
N GLN A 246 -10.67 -18.38 -15.59
CA GLN A 246 -9.84 -18.59 -16.80
C GLN A 246 -10.09 -17.58 -17.93
N ASP A 247 -11.22 -16.89 -17.92
CA ASP A 247 -11.61 -15.91 -18.91
C ASP A 247 -11.02 -14.50 -18.66
N PHE A 248 -10.50 -14.23 -17.46
CA PHE A 248 -9.89 -12.95 -17.08
C PHE A 248 -8.38 -12.90 -17.37
N TRP A 249 -7.73 -11.79 -16.98
CA TRP A 249 -6.33 -11.52 -17.33
C TRP A 249 -5.40 -12.65 -16.87
N ASN A 250 -4.43 -12.99 -17.72
CA ASN A 250 -3.59 -14.16 -17.53
C ASN A 250 -2.64 -13.98 -16.34
N GLU A 251 -2.76 -14.84 -15.33
CA GLU A 251 -1.94 -14.83 -14.11
C GLU A 251 -0.43 -14.92 -14.38
N ASP A 252 -0.02 -15.55 -15.49
CA ASP A 252 1.38 -15.69 -15.89
C ASP A 252 1.94 -14.39 -16.52
N SER A 253 1.08 -13.39 -16.73
CA SER A 253 1.48 -12.04 -17.16
C SER A 253 1.71 -11.11 -15.97
N ASP A 254 2.21 -9.89 -16.21
CA ASP A 254 2.65 -8.98 -15.15
C ASP A 254 1.51 -8.13 -14.54
N GLY A 255 0.28 -8.64 -14.50
CA GLY A 255 -0.89 -7.94 -13.95
C GLY A 255 -0.72 -7.52 -12.50
N PHE A 256 -0.15 -8.38 -11.67
CA PHE A 256 0.17 -8.05 -10.27
C PHE A 256 1.21 -6.93 -10.16
N LEU A 257 2.28 -7.00 -10.95
CA LEU A 257 3.33 -5.98 -10.96
C LEU A 257 2.78 -4.62 -11.41
N LEU A 258 1.89 -4.61 -12.41
CA LEU A 258 1.21 -3.39 -12.86
C LEU A 258 0.42 -2.73 -11.72
N MET A 259 -0.41 -3.49 -11.00
CA MET A 259 -1.20 -2.97 -9.88
C MET A 259 -0.32 -2.51 -8.71
N ALA A 260 0.75 -3.26 -8.41
CA ALA A 260 1.75 -2.89 -7.41
C ALA A 260 2.45 -1.57 -7.75
N ASN A 261 2.91 -1.42 -8.99
CA ASN A 261 3.53 -0.19 -9.48
C ASN A 261 2.55 0.99 -9.45
N ALA A 262 1.27 0.77 -9.79
CA ALA A 262 0.23 1.79 -9.69
C ALA A 262 0.08 2.28 -8.26
N LEU A 263 -0.08 1.36 -7.31
CA LEU A 263 -0.18 1.67 -5.88
C LEU A 263 1.04 2.43 -5.38
N LYS A 264 2.25 1.92 -5.68
CA LYS A 264 3.53 2.54 -5.30
C LYS A 264 3.68 3.95 -5.87
N TYR A 265 3.21 4.17 -7.09
CA TYR A 265 3.29 5.45 -7.79
C TYR A 265 2.37 6.52 -7.18
N VAL A 266 1.14 6.14 -6.85
CA VAL A 266 0.17 7.06 -6.24
C VAL A 266 0.36 7.20 -4.73
N SER A 267 1.17 6.34 -4.10
CA SER A 267 1.49 6.47 -2.68
C SER A 267 2.10 7.83 -2.34
N ARG A 268 1.89 8.27 -1.10
CA ARG A 268 2.69 9.33 -0.46
C ARG A 268 4.18 9.06 -0.61
N GLU A 269 4.94 10.11 -0.89
CA GLU A 269 6.37 10.06 -0.67
C GLU A 269 6.59 10.06 0.83
N LYS A 270 7.02 8.94 1.39
CA LYS A 270 7.61 8.98 2.72
C LYS A 270 8.87 9.81 2.60
N LYS A 271 8.91 10.95 3.30
CA LYS A 271 10.17 11.63 3.58
C LYS A 271 11.10 10.54 4.10
N ASN A 272 12.25 10.36 3.44
CA ASN A 272 13.26 9.42 3.91
C ASN A 272 13.64 9.81 5.34
N ASP A 273 12.94 9.27 6.34
CA ASP A 273 13.48 9.11 7.67
C ASP A 273 14.69 8.21 7.44
N ASN A 274 15.85 8.83 7.24
CA ASN A 274 17.07 8.15 6.84
C ASN A 274 17.21 6.95 7.79
N PRO A 275 17.23 5.70 7.29
CA PRO A 275 17.26 4.53 8.14
C PRO A 275 18.35 4.65 9.20
N LYS A 276 19.48 5.24 8.81
CA LYS A 276 20.59 5.58 9.70
C LYS A 276 20.19 6.50 10.85
N SER A 277 19.46 7.59 10.60
CA SER A 277 19.01 8.52 11.65
C SER A 277 17.99 7.88 12.62
N PHE A 278 17.16 6.96 12.13
CA PHE A 278 16.22 6.22 12.97
C PHE A 278 16.94 5.15 13.80
N PHE A 279 17.84 4.38 13.19
CA PHE A 279 18.71 3.45 13.90
C PHE A 279 19.59 4.16 14.93
N GLU A 280 20.15 5.33 14.62
CA GLU A 280 20.91 6.17 15.57
C GLU A 280 20.04 6.62 16.75
N LYS A 281 18.78 6.99 16.49
CA LYS A 281 17.82 7.35 17.55
C LYS A 281 17.47 6.14 18.43
N ILE A 282 17.17 4.99 17.82
CA ILE A 282 16.92 3.74 18.55
C ILE A 282 18.14 3.36 19.38
N LEU A 283 19.34 3.35 18.78
CA LEU A 283 20.57 3.01 19.48
C LEU A 283 20.80 3.94 20.68
N LYS A 284 20.51 5.24 20.54
CA LYS A 284 20.60 6.20 21.63
C LYS A 284 19.61 5.90 22.76
N ASP A 285 18.36 5.62 22.42
CA ASP A 285 17.29 5.33 23.40
C ASP A 285 17.51 3.97 24.08
N THR A 286 17.93 2.95 23.32
CA THR A 286 18.32 1.62 23.81
C THR A 286 19.55 1.71 24.71
N ASN A 287 20.59 2.45 24.33
CA ASN A 287 21.76 2.65 25.19
C ASN A 287 21.37 3.31 26.50
N LYS A 288 20.44 4.28 26.49
CA LYS A 288 19.94 4.90 27.72
C LYS A 288 19.24 3.90 28.66
N ILE A 289 18.50 2.94 28.09
CA ILE A 289 17.83 1.87 28.85
C ILE A 289 18.83 0.83 29.36
N LEU A 290 19.88 0.53 28.59
CA LEU A 290 20.88 -0.50 28.92
C LEU A 290 21.98 -0.01 29.87
N GLN A 291 22.23 1.30 29.95
CA GLN A 291 23.27 1.90 30.80
C GLN A 291 23.25 1.41 32.27
N PRO A 292 22.10 1.36 32.96
CA PRO A 292 22.04 0.83 34.33
C PRO A 292 22.45 -0.64 34.44
N TYR A 293 22.19 -1.44 33.41
CA TYR A 293 22.55 -2.87 33.40
C TYR A 293 24.05 -3.09 33.18
N TYR A 294 24.69 -2.25 32.37
CA TYR A 294 26.16 -2.27 32.23
C TYR A 294 26.86 -1.92 33.55
N GLN A 295 26.37 -0.90 34.26
CA GLN A 295 26.91 -0.53 35.58
C GLN A 295 26.77 -1.67 36.61
N LEU A 296 25.63 -2.36 36.61
CA LEU A 296 25.42 -3.54 37.46
C LEU A 296 26.36 -4.70 37.08
N ALA A 297 26.58 -4.93 35.79
CA ALA A 297 27.51 -5.96 35.31
C ALA A 297 28.96 -5.67 35.73
N ASP A 298 29.40 -4.41 35.65
CA ASP A 298 30.74 -4.00 36.09
C ASP A 298 30.93 -4.21 37.60
N ILE A 299 29.91 -3.89 38.41
CA ILE A 299 29.93 -4.12 39.86
C ILE A 299 30.04 -5.63 40.16
N LEU A 300 29.23 -6.45 39.50
CA LEU A 300 29.27 -7.91 39.66
C LEU A 300 30.61 -8.50 39.24
N TYR A 301 31.19 -7.99 38.14
CA TYR A 301 32.50 -8.42 37.67
C TYR A 301 33.60 -8.06 38.67
N ALA A 302 33.59 -6.84 39.21
CA ALA A 302 34.53 -6.42 40.24
C ALA A 302 34.42 -7.27 41.53
N GLN A 303 33.19 -7.60 41.95
CA GLN A 303 32.94 -8.49 43.09
C GLN A 303 33.47 -9.90 42.84
N LEU A 304 33.29 -10.44 41.63
CA LEU A 304 33.84 -11.75 41.26
C LEU A 304 35.37 -11.74 41.24
N GLN A 305 36.00 -10.70 40.68
CA GLN A 305 37.46 -10.56 40.69
C GLN A 305 38.02 -10.47 42.11
N ALA A 306 37.36 -9.71 42.99
CA ALA A 306 37.70 -9.64 44.41
C ALA A 306 37.51 -11.00 45.12
N TYR A 307 36.49 -11.76 44.77
CA TYR A 307 36.27 -13.09 45.32
C TYR A 307 37.37 -14.08 44.89
N PHE A 308 37.72 -14.13 43.60
CA PHE A 308 38.74 -15.04 43.09
C PHE A 308 40.15 -14.71 43.55
N SER A 309 40.48 -13.43 43.74
CA SER A 309 41.79 -13.02 44.28
C SER A 309 42.00 -13.40 45.75
N ASN A 310 40.93 -13.67 46.50
CA ASN A 310 40.98 -14.11 47.90
C ASN A 310 40.95 -15.64 48.06
N ILE A 311 40.81 -16.41 46.98
CA ILE A 311 40.96 -17.86 47.00
C ILE A 311 42.45 -18.16 46.81
N HIS A 312 43.19 -18.25 47.92
CA HIS A 312 44.53 -18.83 47.91
C HIS A 312 44.40 -20.35 47.72
N PHE A 313 44.88 -20.84 46.59
CA PHE A 313 45.19 -22.25 46.39
C PHE A 313 46.47 -22.63 47.14
#